data_AF-A0A5C9BUA4-F1
#
_entry.id   AF-A0A5C9BUA4-F1
#
_cell.length_a   1.000
_cell.length_b   1.000
_cell.length_c   1.000
_cell.angle_alpha   90.00
_cell.angle_beta   90.00
_cell.angle_gamma   90.00
#
_symmetry.space_group_name_H-M   'P 1'
#
loop_
_entity.id
_entity.type
_entity.pdbx_description
1 polymer ?
#
loop_
_entity_poly.entity_id
_entity_poly.type
_entity_poly.pdbx_seq_one_letter_code
_entity_poly.pdbx_strand_id
1 'polypeptide(L)' 'MLTQPISVSFDLGGNRQVTLGTGKLARQADGAVTVQQGNCIIMATVVANKDPKEGQDFFPLSVDYQE' A
#
# COMPACT_ATOMS: atom_id res chain seq x y z
N MET A 1 9.80 -13.72 2.83
CA MET A 1 8.36 -13.38 2.85
C MET A 1 7.90 -13.34 4.30
N LEU A 2 7.08 -12.36 4.69
CA LEU A 2 6.48 -12.32 6.04
C LEU A 2 5.67 -13.60 6.25
N THR A 3 5.98 -14.33 7.32
CA THR A 3 5.27 -15.55 7.71
C THR A 3 3.95 -15.25 8.43
N GLN A 4 3.78 -14.03 8.96
CA GLN A 4 2.54 -13.53 9.53
C GLN A 4 2.27 -12.08 9.10
N PRO A 5 0.99 -11.68 8.89
CA PRO A 5 0.63 -10.30 8.63
C PRO A 5 0.98 -9.37 9.81
N ILE A 6 1.35 -8.13 9.50
CA ILE A 6 1.62 -7.09 10.50
C ILE A 6 0.45 -6.11 10.48
N SER A 7 0.02 -5.66 11.65
CA SER A 7 -1.03 -4.66 11.81
C SER A 7 -0.62 -3.62 12.85
N VAL A 8 -0.81 -2.35 12.54
CA VAL A 8 -0.52 -1.22 13.43
C VAL A 8 -1.72 -0.27 13.42
N SER A 9 -2.16 0.15 14.60
CA SER A 9 -3.24 1.11 14.76
C SER A 9 -2.75 2.35 15.49
N PHE A 10 -3.21 3.53 15.07
CA PHE A 10 -2.87 4.80 15.69
C PHE A 10 -4.05 5.78 15.58
N ASP A 11 -4.05 6.76 16.47
CA ASP A 11 -5.07 7.82 16.51
C ASP A 11 -4.55 9.07 15.77
N LEU A 12 -5.33 9.57 14.82
CA LEU A 12 -5.08 10.84 14.14
C LEU A 12 -5.69 12.05 14.88
N GLY A 13 -6.32 11.82 16.03
CA GLY A 13 -7.08 12.80 16.79
C GLY A 13 -8.51 12.95 16.27
N GLY A 14 -9.40 13.47 17.13
CA GLY A 14 -10.80 13.68 16.77
C GLY A 14 -11.55 12.37 16.49
N ASN A 15 -11.26 11.31 17.25
CA ASN A 15 -11.83 9.95 17.09
C ASN A 15 -11.55 9.30 15.72
N ARG A 16 -10.43 9.65 15.08
CA ARG A 16 -10.00 9.08 13.81
C ARG A 16 -8.95 8.00 14.04
N GLN A 17 -9.41 6.84 14.48
CA GLN A 17 -8.55 5.67 14.60
C GLN A 17 -8.31 5.05 13.22
N VAL A 18 -7.03 4.93 12.85
CA VAL A 18 -6.59 4.34 11.58
C VAL A 18 -5.82 3.06 11.87
N THR A 19 -6.08 2.03 11.07
CA THR A 19 -5.36 0.75 11.10
C THR A 19 -4.69 0.52 9.76
N LEU A 20 -3.40 0.18 9.79
CA LEU A 20 -2.61 -0.22 8.64
C LEU A 20 -2.23 -1.69 8.77
N GLY A 21 -2.53 -2.49 7.75
CA GLY A 21 -2.18 -3.91 7.69
C GLY A 21 -1.37 -4.26 6.45
N THR A 22 -0.33 -5.09 6.58
CA THR A 22 0.49 -5.59 5.47
C THR A 22 0.82 -7.08 5.61
N GLY A 23 1.24 -7.72 4.51
CA GLY A 23 1.70 -9.11 4.49
C GLY A 23 0.59 -10.17 4.32
N LYS A 24 -0.69 -9.79 4.39
CA LYS A 24 -1.83 -10.71 4.16
C LYS A 24 -2.19 -10.88 2.67
N LEU A 25 -2.22 -9.77 1.94
CA LEU A 25 -2.74 -9.68 0.56
C LEU A 25 -1.64 -9.17 -0.40
N ALA A 26 -1.83 -9.40 -1.70
CA ALA A 26 -0.97 -8.91 -2.79
C ALA A 26 0.56 -9.12 -2.55
N ARG A 27 0.94 -10.29 -2.00
CA ARG A 27 2.33 -10.60 -1.57
C ARG A 27 3.39 -10.61 -2.69
N GLN A 28 2.97 -10.51 -3.95
CA GLN A 28 3.87 -10.41 -5.11
C GLN A 28 4.16 -8.96 -5.49
N ALA A 29 3.39 -7.98 -5.00
CA ALA A 29 3.69 -6.57 -5.17
C ALA A 29 4.90 -6.18 -4.31
N ASP A 30 5.63 -5.14 -4.72
CA ASP A 30 6.77 -4.63 -3.96
C ASP A 30 6.32 -3.99 -2.64
N GLY A 31 5.11 -3.42 -2.62
CA GLY A 31 4.44 -2.97 -1.41
C GLY A 31 2.94 -3.16 -1.49
N ALA A 32 2.31 -3.56 -0.38
CA ALA A 32 0.86 -3.69 -0.26
C ALA A 32 0.39 -3.38 1.16
N VAL A 33 -0.57 -2.47 1.31
CA VAL A 33 -1.15 -2.08 2.59
C VAL A 33 -2.67 -1.99 2.46
N THR A 34 -3.37 -2.64 3.39
CA THR A 34 -4.78 -2.38 3.68
C THR A 34 -4.86 -1.26 4.71
N VAL A 35 -5.51 -0.16 4.37
CA VAL A 35 -5.78 0.95 5.28
C VAL A 35 -7.26 0.91 5.65
N GLN A 36 -7.56 1.01 6.93
CA GLN A 36 -8.93 1.03 7.43
C GLN A 36 -9.11 2.19 8.39
N GLN A 37 -10.22 2.92 8.22
CA GLN A 37 -10.72 3.90 9.18
C GLN A 37 -12.23 3.70 9.35
N GLY A 38 -12.64 3.19 10.52
CA GLY A 38 -14.03 2.76 10.74
C GLY A 38 -14.45 1.70 9.72
N ASN A 39 -15.49 2.00 8.94
CA ASN A 39 -16.03 1.11 7.90
C ASN A 39 -15.41 1.34 6.51
N CYS A 40 -14.59 2.38 6.34
CA CYS A 40 -13.90 2.64 5.08
C CYS A 40 -12.60 1.84 5.03
N ILE A 41 -12.42 1.08 3.95
CA ILE A 41 -11.23 0.26 3.70
C ILE A 41 -10.73 0.54 2.29
N ILE A 42 -9.43 0.78 2.16
CA ILE A 42 -8.74 0.89 0.88
C ILE A 42 -7.55 -0.08 0.84
N MET A 43 -7.30 -0.64 -0.34
CA MET A 43 -6.11 -1.43 -0.63
C MET A 43 -5.17 -0.61 -1.51
N ALA A 44 -3.99 -0.28 -0.99
CA ALA A 44 -2.94 0.39 -1.74
C ALA A 44 -1.83 -0.61 -2.08
N THR A 45 -1.51 -0.75 -3.37
CA THR A 45 -0.42 -1.59 -3.87
C THR A 45 0.56 -0.76 -4.69
N VAL A 46 1.85 -1.10 -4.60
CA VAL A 46 2.92 -0.48 -5.37
C VAL A 46 3.73 -1.57 -6.05
N VAL A 47 4.06 -1.35 -7.31
CA VAL A 47 4.98 -2.18 -8.09
C VAL A 47 5.97 -1.25 -8.79
N ALA A 48 7.25 -1.59 -8.73
CA ALA A 48 8.33 -0.85 -9.36
C ALA A 48 9.30 -1.82 -10.04
N ASN A 49 9.70 -1.50 -11.26
CA ASN A 49 10.80 -2.23 -11.90
C ASN A 49 12.10 -2.01 -11.10
N LYS A 50 12.89 -3.07 -10.96
CA LYS A 50 14.20 -3.00 -10.29
C LYS A 50 15.19 -2.12 -11.06
N ASP A 51 15.10 -2.19 -12.39
CA ASP A 51 15.99 -1.48 -13.30
C ASP A 51 15.18 -0.48 -14.15
N PRO A 52 15.75 0.70 -14.46
CA PRO A 52 15.14 1.64 -15.38
C PRO A 52 15.08 1.06 -16.80
N LYS A 53 14.13 1.51 -17.60
CA LYS A 53 14.07 1.14 -19.03
C LYS A 53 15.19 1.84 -19.80
N GLU A 54 15.78 1.14 -20.77
CA GLU A 54 16.79 1.73 -21.65
C GLU A 54 16.20 2.92 -22.43
N GLY A 55 16.95 4.02 -22.50
CA GLY A 55 16.51 5.24 -23.19
C GLY A 55 15.42 6.04 -22.45
N GLN A 56 15.08 5.69 -21.21
CA GLN A 56 14.14 6.45 -20.38
C GLN A 56 14.74 7.82 -20.00
N ASP A 57 14.06 8.90 -20.39
CA ASP A 57 14.46 10.30 -20.15
C ASP A 57 13.59 11.04 -19.12
N PHE A 58 12.51 10.41 -18.63
CA PHE A 58 11.63 10.92 -17.57
C PHE A 58 11.25 9.83 -16.57
N PHE A 59 10.67 10.19 -15.41
CA PHE A 59 10.20 9.23 -14.41
C PHE A 59 8.75 8.78 -14.68
N PRO A 60 8.50 7.51 -15.08
CA PRO A 60 7.16 7.04 -15.44
C PRO A 60 6.38 6.59 -14.20
N LEU A 61 5.70 7.53 -13.55
CA LEU A 61 4.80 7.25 -12.43
C LEU A 61 3.34 7.36 -12.86
N SER A 62 2.57 6.31 -12.59
CA SER A 62 1.13 6.29 -12.75
C SER A 62 0.45 5.97 -11.42
N VAL A 63 -0.73 6.53 -11.20
CA VAL A 63 -1.58 6.24 -10.04
C VAL A 63 -2.98 5.92 -10.56
N ASP A 64 -3.42 4.68 -10.30
CA ASP A 64 -4.75 4.21 -10.65
C ASP A 64 -5.63 4.16 -9.40
N TYR A 65 -6.81 4.75 -9.50
CA TYR A 65 -7.82 4.76 -8.43
C TYR A 65 -9.12 4.14 -8.93
N GLN A 66 -9.70 3.24 -8.14
CA GLN A 66 -10.98 2.59 -8.38
C GLN A 66 -11.79 2.58 -7.09
N GLU A 67 -13.07 2.95 -7.19
CA GLU A 67 -14.05 2.96 -6.08
C GLU A 67 -14.80 1.63 -5.98
#